data_AF-A0A2K3MLH3-F1
#
_entry.id   AF-A0A2K3MLH3-F1
#
_cell.length_a   1.000
_cell.length_b   1.000
_cell.length_c   1.000
_cell.angle_alpha   90.00
_cell.angle_beta   90.00
_cell.angle_gamma   90.00
#
_symmetry.space_group_name_H-M   'P 1'
#
loop_
_entity.id
_entity.type
_entity.pdbx_description
1 polymer ?
#
loop_
_entity_poly.entity_id
_entity_poly.type
_entity_poly.pdbx_seq_one_letter_code
_entity_poly.pdbx_strand_id
1 'polypeptide(L)'
;MDKGHNKIAILYGSYHMPDLGRRLREEFDLIPSGVEWLTAWFISQRKANNLTIMALLIISPVLLLDLCWWKLFIRIAVNCGSKVLR
;
A
#
# COMPACT_ATOMS: atom_id res chain seq x y z
N MET A 1 -36.82 -2.42 19.98
CA MET A 1 -36.96 -1.11 19.29
C MET A 1 -35.58 -0.50 19.29
N ASP A 2 -34.76 -1.03 18.40
CA ASP A 2 -33.31 -1.03 18.49
C ASP A 2 -32.82 0.26 17.86
N LYS A 3 -32.27 1.12 18.73
CA LYS A 3 -31.86 2.50 18.44
C LYS A 3 -30.89 2.51 17.26
N GLY A 4 -31.27 3.22 16.19
CA GLY A 4 -30.48 3.41 14.99
C GLY A 4 -29.17 4.13 15.30
N HIS A 5 -28.07 3.40 15.35
CA HIS A 5 -26.73 3.96 15.46
C HIS A 5 -26.09 4.00 14.08
N ASN A 6 -26.16 5.15 13.41
CA ASN A 6 -25.53 5.34 12.11
C ASN A 6 -24.10 5.85 12.33
N LYS A 7 -23.08 5.00 12.12
CA LYS A 7 -21.67 5.38 12.23
C LYS A 7 -21.19 5.89 10.88
N ILE A 8 -21.00 7.21 10.77
CA ILE A 8 -20.56 7.87 9.54
C ILE A 8 -19.09 8.25 9.70
N ALA A 9 -18.25 7.86 8.73
CA ALA A 9 -16.85 8.27 8.66
C ALA A 9 -16.68 9.26 7.48
N ILE A 10 -16.25 10.49 7.77
CA ILE A 10 -16.09 11.55 6.78
C ILE A 10 -14.59 11.89 6.68
N LEU A 11 -14.01 11.71 5.49
CA LEU A 11 -12.63 12.09 5.20
C LEU A 11 -12.61 13.54 4.71
N TYR A 12 -12.07 14.46 5.50
CA TYR A 12 -12.08 15.89 5.19
C TYR A 12 -10.70 16.54 5.46
N GLY A 13 -10.31 17.49 4.60
CA GLY A 13 -9.00 18.14 4.66
C GLY A 13 -8.82 18.99 5.93
N SER A 14 -7.61 18.94 6.49
CA SER A 14 -7.23 19.51 7.80
C SER A 14 -7.30 21.04 7.92
N TYR A 15 -7.46 21.78 6.82
CA TYR A 15 -7.42 23.25 6.82
C TYR A 15 -8.73 23.94 7.28
N HIS A 16 -9.87 23.25 7.21
CA HIS A 16 -11.20 23.81 7.55
C HIS A 16 -11.95 23.01 8.63
N MET A 17 -11.21 22.29 9.46
CA MET A 17 -11.69 21.29 10.42
C MET A 17 -12.75 21.76 11.45
N PRO A 18 -12.69 22.98 12.03
CA PRO A 18 -13.71 23.46 12.97
C PRO A 18 -15.07 23.74 12.31
N ASP A 19 -15.07 24.06 11.01
CA ASP A 19 -16.29 24.43 10.27
C ASP A 19 -17.13 23.20 9.91
N LEU A 20 -16.49 22.05 9.65
CA LEU A 20 -17.20 20.81 9.33
C LEU A 20 -18.04 20.31 10.51
N GLY A 21 -17.49 20.32 11.73
CA GLY A 21 -18.23 19.92 12.94
C GLY A 21 -19.41 20.85 13.21
N ARG A 22 -19.28 22.15 12.90
CA ARG A 22 -20.36 23.13 12.99
C ARG A 22 -21.48 22.84 11.99
N ARG A 23 -21.13 22.61 10.71
CA ARG A 23 -22.12 22.27 9.67
C ARG A 23 -22.82 20.94 9.93
N LEU A 24 -22.11 19.93 10.41
CA LEU A 24 -22.72 18.63 10.71
C LEU A 24 -23.77 18.75 11.84
N ARG A 25 -23.56 19.67 12.78
CA ARG A 25 -24.52 19.96 13.84
C ARG A 25 -25.69 20.82 13.36
N GLU A 26 -25.41 21.84 12.55
CA GLU A 26 -26.42 22.81 12.10
C GLU A 26 -27.30 22.29 10.95
N GLU A 27 -26.73 21.54 10.00
CA GLU A 27 -27.44 21.07 8.78
C GLU A 27 -28.05 19.67 8.93
N PHE A 28 -27.48 18.80 9.77
CA PHE A 28 -27.90 17.40 9.88
C PHE A 28 -28.54 17.02 11.24
N ASP A 29 -28.64 17.96 12.19
CA ASP A 29 -29.16 17.77 13.57
C ASP A 29 -28.54 16.56 14.32
N LEU A 30 -27.31 16.19 13.92
CA LEU A 30 -26.60 15.06 14.53
C LEU A 30 -25.91 15.55 15.81
N ILE A 31 -26.30 15.00 16.96
CA ILE A 31 -25.58 15.22 18.23
C ILE A 31 -24.31 14.35 18.20
N PRO A 32 -23.11 14.94 18.12
CA PRO A 32 -21.88 14.16 18.05
C PRO A 32 -21.64 13.45 19.39
N SER A 33 -21.75 12.12 19.38
CA SER A 33 -21.47 11.27 20.55
C SER A 33 -19.96 11.11 20.79
N GLY A 34 -19.15 11.27 19.74
CA GLY A 34 -17.68 11.26 19.82
C GLY A 34 -17.06 11.57 18.47
N VAL A 35 -15.89 12.20 18.49
CA VAL A 35 -15.09 12.50 17.29
C VAL A 35 -13.73 11.85 17.47
N GLU A 36 -13.41 10.90 16.61
CA GLU A 36 -12.10 10.24 16.56
C GLU A 36 -11.37 10.69 15.29
N TRP A 37 -10.24 11.35 15.47
CA TRP A 37 -9.44 11.86 14.35
C TRP A 37 -8.42 10.80 13.94
N LEU A 38 -8.61 10.20 12.76
CA LEU A 38 -7.59 9.39 12.12
C LEU A 38 -6.87 10.23 11.07
N THR A 39 -5.55 10.24 11.11
CA THR A 39 -4.73 10.88 10.10
C THR A 39 -4.70 10.02 8.84
N ALA A 40 -4.72 10.65 7.66
CA ALA A 40 -4.85 9.95 6.37
C ALA A 40 -3.74 8.90 6.12
N TRP A 41 -2.54 9.12 6.66
CA TRP A 41 -1.43 8.16 6.55
C TRP A 41 -1.61 6.89 7.40
N PHE A 42 -2.49 6.91 8.41
CA PHE A 42 -2.76 5.75 9.26
C PHE A 42 -3.70 4.73 8.60
N ILE A 43 -4.35 5.11 7.49
CA ILE A 43 -5.32 4.26 6.77
C ILE A 43 -4.63 3.18 5.93
N SER A 44 -3.35 3.37 5.57
CA SER A 44 -2.66 2.46 4.63
C SER A 44 -1.92 1.29 5.30
N GLN A 45 -1.84 1.22 6.63
CA GLN A 45 -0.89 0.31 7.29
C GLN A 45 -1.44 -1.07 7.62
N ARG A 46 -2.67 -1.40 7.22
CA ARG A 46 -3.21 -2.75 7.38
C ARG A 46 -3.28 -3.47 6.06
N LYS A 47 -2.20 -4.22 5.78
CA LYS A 47 -2.21 -5.67 5.53
C LYS A 47 -1.08 -6.00 4.54
N ALA A 48 0.12 -6.22 5.07
CA ALA A 48 1.00 -7.20 4.45
C ALA A 48 0.25 -8.54 4.49
N ASN A 49 -0.46 -8.86 3.42
CA ASN A 49 -1.14 -10.12 3.26
C ASN A 49 -0.09 -11.22 3.06
N ASN A 50 -0.35 -12.39 3.65
CA ASN A 50 0.52 -13.57 3.49
C ASN A 50 0.82 -13.87 2.01
N LEU A 51 -0.09 -13.53 1.09
CA LEU A 51 0.12 -13.66 -0.35
C LEU A 51 1.28 -12.81 -0.89
N THR A 52 1.48 -11.59 -0.39
CA THR A 52 2.62 -10.73 -0.81
C THR A 52 3.94 -11.27 -0.28
N ILE A 53 3.93 -11.80 0.95
CA ILE A 53 5.12 -12.45 1.53
C ILE A 53 5.48 -13.71 0.74
N MET A 54 4.49 -14.54 0.41
CA MET A 54 4.68 -15.76 -0.40
C MET A 54 5.16 -15.43 -1.82
N ALA A 55 4.58 -14.40 -2.46
CA ALA A 55 5.02 -13.95 -3.77
C ALA A 55 6.47 -13.49 -3.76
N LEU A 56 6.89 -12.72 -2.74
CA LEU A 56 8.28 -12.27 -2.61
C LEU A 56 9.26 -13.43 -2.40
N LEU A 57 8.86 -14.43 -1.60
CA LEU A 57 9.66 -15.64 -1.34
C LEU A 57 9.85 -16.51 -2.59
N ILE A 58 8.89 -16.51 -3.52
CA ILE A 58 8.99 -17.25 -4.78
C ILE A 58 9.76 -16.44 -5.84
N ILE A 59 9.50 -15.13 -5.93
CA ILE A 59 10.09 -14.26 -6.95
C ILE A 59 11.59 -14.04 -6.69
N SER A 60 12.01 -13.94 -5.42
CA SER A 60 13.42 -13.71 -5.06
C SER A 60 14.40 -14.78 -5.60
N PRO A 61 14.19 -16.09 -5.39
CA PRO A 61 15.07 -17.12 -5.95
C PRO A 61 14.97 -17.19 -7.48
N VAL A 62 13.80 -16.98 -8.08
CA VAL A 62 13.64 -16.95 -9.54
C VAL A 62 14.48 -15.84 -10.16
N LEU A 63 14.46 -14.63 -9.58
CA LEU A 63 15.31 -13.52 -10.02
C LEU A 63 16.81 -13.83 -9.85
N LEU A 64 17.20 -14.47 -8.75
CA LEU A 64 18.60 -14.86 -8.50
C LEU A 64 19.09 -15.90 -9.51
N LEU A 65 18.27 -16.90 -9.85
CA LEU A 65 18.59 -17.87 -10.89
C LEU A 65 18.71 -17.21 -12.26
N ASP A 66 17.80 -16.29 -12.60
CA ASP A 66 17.84 -15.53 -13.87
C ASP A 66 19.14 -14.71 -13.99
N LEU A 67 19.49 -13.94 -12.95
CA LEU A 67 20.72 -13.15 -12.91
C LEU A 67 21.98 -14.03 -12.95
N CYS A 68 21.96 -15.19 -12.28
CA CYS A 68 23.06 -16.14 -12.27
C CYS A 68 23.25 -16.80 -13.65
N TRP A 69 22.15 -17.17 -14.30
CA TRP A 69 22.14 -17.70 -15.66
C TRP A 69 22.74 -16.70 -16.65
N TRP A 70 22.38 -15.43 -16.51
CA TRP A 70 22.90 -14.35 -17.33
C TRP A 70 24.41 -14.18 -17.20
N LYS A 71 24.97 -14.32 -15.99
CA LYS A 71 26.43 -14.27 -15.81
C LYS A 71 27.16 -15.41 -16.52
N LEU A 72 26.58 -16.61 -16.51
CA LEU A 72 27.16 -17.76 -17.22
C LEU A 72 27.10 -17.55 -18.74
N PHE A 73 25.97 -17.04 -19.23
CA PHE A 73 25.77 -16.73 -20.65
C PHE A 73 26.76 -15.68 -21.16
N ILE A 74 26.95 -14.56 -20.43
CA ILE A 74 27.92 -13.53 -20.81
C ILE A 74 29.34 -14.09 -20.83
N ARG A 75 29.71 -14.93 -19.85
CA ARG A 75 31.03 -15.58 -19.81
C ARG A 75 31.28 -16.49 -21.02
N ILE A 76 30.26 -17.24 -21.46
CA ILE A 76 30.34 -18.10 -22.64
C ILE A 76 30.40 -17.26 -23.92
N ALA A 77 29.55 -16.25 -24.05
CA ALA A 77 29.49 -15.36 -25.21
C ALA A 77 30.83 -14.64 -25.45
N VAL A 78 31.44 -14.10 -24.39
CA VAL A 78 32.76 -13.44 -24.46
C VAL A 78 33.87 -14.44 -24.82
N ASN A 79 33.85 -15.66 -24.25
CA ASN A 79 34.84 -16.67 -24.57
C ASN A 79 34.74 -17.18 -26.02
N CYS A 80 33.54 -17.25 -26.59
CA CYS A 80 33.33 -17.52 -28.01
C CYS A 80 33.81 -16.37 -28.90
N GLY A 81 33.53 -15.12 -28.52
CA GLY A 81 34.05 -13.93 -29.22
C GLY A 81 35.58 -13.90 -29.27
N SER A 82 36.24 -14.25 -28.16
CA SER A 82 37.71 -14.33 -28.09
C SER A 82 38.32 -15.44 -28.96
N LYS A 83 37.57 -16.51 -29.27
CA LYS A 83 38.01 -17.59 -30.18
C LYS A 83 37.80 -17.25 -31.66
N VAL A 84 36.89 -16.34 -31.97
CA VAL A 84 36.62 -15.88 -33.35
C VAL A 84 37.54 -14.72 -33.75
N LEU A 85 38.05 -13.95 -32.78
CA LEU A 85 38.94 -12.79 -33.00
C LEU A 85 40.44 -13.13 -32.91
N ARG A 86 40.81 -14.39 -32.67
CA ARG A 86 42.18 -14.91 -32.76
C ARG A 86 42.28 -15.81 -33.99
#